data_AF-A0A8S3JSU6-F1
#
_entry.id   AF-A0A8S3JSU6-F1
#
_cell.length_a   1.000
_cell.length_b   1.000
_cell.length_c   1.000
_cell.angle_alpha   90.00
_cell.angle_beta   90.00
_cell.angle_gamma   90.00
#
_symmetry.space_group_name_H-M   'P 1'
#
loop_
_entity.id
_entity.type
_entity.pdbx_description
1 polymer ?
#
loop_
_entity_poly.entity_id
_entity_poly.type
_entity_poly.pdbx_seq_one_letter_code
_entity_poly.pdbx_strand_id
1 'polypeptide(L)'
;DKIFTIIFTIELILKWFAYGIKKYFTDRWNILDFVIVIVSIIGTTLDSLGVSDVPALTSMRALRALRPLKTLSLFEGIRLVVNAFLGTISSVSNVLLVCLVFWLIFSIIGVQLFAGKFYKCVYPGTHDRVDILENVTNKIDCLSKNFTWENSRLNFDHVLNGYLALLQVVSYLIRLYK
;
A
#
# COMPACT_ATOMS: atom_id res chain seq x y z
N ASP A 1 -16.96 -4.55 -19.58
CA ASP A 1 -15.51 -4.85 -19.66
C ASP A 1 -15.03 -5.14 -21.08
N LYS A 2 -15.51 -6.21 -21.71
CA LYS A 2 -15.05 -6.64 -23.04
C LYS A 2 -15.12 -5.53 -24.11
N ILE A 3 -16.23 -4.78 -24.17
CA ILE A 3 -16.41 -3.66 -25.12
C ILE A 3 -15.39 -2.55 -24.89
N PHE A 4 -15.15 -2.17 -23.62
CA PHE A 4 -14.15 -1.17 -23.28
C PHE A 4 -12.74 -1.62 -23.68
N THR A 5 -12.39 -2.88 -23.41
CA THR A 5 -11.11 -3.44 -23.83
C THR A 5 -10.95 -3.39 -25.36
N ILE A 6 -11.98 -3.76 -26.13
CA ILE A 6 -11.94 -3.71 -27.59
C ILE A 6 -11.74 -2.28 -28.10
N ILE A 7 -12.52 -1.32 -27.57
CA ILE A 7 -12.39 0.10 -27.95
C ILE A 7 -10.98 0.62 -27.64
N PHE A 8 -10.42 0.27 -26.47
CA PHE A 8 -9.08 0.71 -26.10
C PHE A 8 -7.98 0.04 -26.93
N THR A 9 -8.15 -1.22 -27.30
CA THR A 9 -7.23 -1.89 -28.22
C THR A 9 -7.24 -1.23 -29.59
N ILE A 10 -8.41 -0.82 -30.10
CA ILE A 10 -8.52 -0.08 -31.37
C ILE A 10 -7.85 1.29 -31.26
N GLU A 11 -8.10 2.03 -30.17
CA GLU A 11 -7.46 3.33 -29.90
C GLU A 11 -5.92 3.20 -29.87
N LEU A 12 -5.40 2.15 -29.24
CA LEU A 12 -3.96 1.86 -29.17
C LEU A 12 -3.36 1.62 -30.56
N ILE A 13 -4.01 0.78 -31.36
CA ILE A 13 -3.57 0.44 -32.72
C ILE A 13 -3.55 1.70 -33.59
N LEU A 14 -4.58 2.55 -33.49
CA LEU A 14 -4.62 3.83 -34.19
C LEU A 14 -3.47 4.76 -33.78
N LYS A 15 -3.14 4.84 -32.48
CA LYS A 15 -1.99 5.62 -31.98
C LYS A 15 -0.65 5.10 -32.51
N TRP A 16 -0.49 3.77 -32.63
CA TRP A 16 0.71 3.17 -33.21
C TRP A 16 0.88 3.53 -34.69
N PHE A 17 -0.19 3.50 -35.47
CA PHE A 17 -0.14 3.90 -36.88
C PHE A 17 0.09 5.41 -37.05
N ALA A 18 -0.49 6.25 -36.19
CA ALA A 18 -0.35 7.70 -36.30
C ALA A 18 1.02 8.23 -35.85
N TYR A 19 1.54 7.77 -34.70
CA TYR A 19 2.77 8.29 -34.12
C TYR A 19 4.02 7.47 -34.46
N GLY A 20 3.86 6.20 -34.84
CA GLY A 20 4.95 5.25 -35.01
C GLY A 20 5.46 4.69 -33.67
N ILE A 21 5.93 3.44 -33.69
CA ILE A 21 6.33 2.67 -32.49
C ILE A 21 7.40 3.42 -31.67
N LYS A 22 8.42 4.00 -32.32
CA LYS A 22 9.50 4.69 -31.62
C LYS A 22 9.03 5.91 -30.83
N LYS A 23 8.16 6.74 -31.42
CA LYS A 23 7.68 7.97 -30.75
C LYS A 23 6.65 7.66 -29.67
N TYR A 24 5.87 6.59 -29.86
CA TYR A 24 4.90 6.12 -28.89
C TYR A 24 5.55 5.72 -27.55
N PHE A 25 6.67 4.98 -27.59
CA PHE A 25 7.38 4.53 -26.39
C PHE A 25 8.27 5.61 -25.73
N THR A 26 8.36 6.82 -26.28
CA THR A 26 9.10 7.92 -25.64
C THR A 26 8.22 8.68 -24.63
N ASP A 27 6.91 8.73 -24.85
CA ASP A 27 5.98 9.44 -23.96
C ASP A 27 5.50 8.55 -22.82
N ARG A 28 5.78 8.97 -21.58
CA ARG A 28 5.40 8.26 -20.34
C ARG A 28 3.89 8.00 -20.24
N TRP A 29 3.07 8.91 -20.77
CA TRP A 29 1.62 8.77 -20.74
C TRP A 29 1.11 7.69 -21.70
N ASN A 30 1.76 7.55 -22.86
CA ASN A 30 1.43 6.53 -23.84
C ASN A 30 1.87 5.13 -23.35
N ILE A 31 3.03 5.02 -22.69
CA ILE A 31 3.46 3.77 -22.05
C ILE A 31 2.44 3.31 -20.99
N LEU A 32 1.91 4.24 -20.19
CA LEU A 32 0.90 3.92 -19.19
C LEU A 32 -0.40 3.41 -19.81
N ASP A 33 -0.89 4.04 -20.88
CA ASP A 33 -2.08 3.58 -21.64
C ASP A 33 -1.85 2.16 -22.19
N PHE A 34 -0.67 1.88 -22.76
CA PHE A 34 -0.30 0.55 -23.24
C PHE A 34 -0.34 -0.53 -22.15
N VAL A 35 0.22 -0.26 -20.98
CA VAL A 35 0.21 -1.22 -19.85
C VAL A 35 -1.23 -1.53 -19.42
N ILE A 36 -2.11 -0.53 -19.35
CA ILE A 36 -3.52 -0.71 -18.98
C ILE A 36 -4.25 -1.59 -20.00
N VAL A 37 -4.01 -1.38 -21.30
CA VAL A 37 -4.61 -2.18 -22.37
C VAL A 37 -4.15 -3.63 -22.31
N ILE A 38 -2.83 -3.88 -22.15
CA ILE A 38 -2.29 -5.24 -22.00
C ILE A 38 -2.94 -5.96 -20.81
N VAL A 39 -2.94 -5.34 -19.64
CA VAL A 39 -3.53 -5.93 -18.44
C VAL A 39 -5.02 -6.26 -18.65
N SER A 40 -5.74 -5.39 -19.37
CA SER A 40 -7.15 -5.60 -19.68
C SER A 40 -7.39 -6.75 -20.67
N ILE A 41 -6.51 -6.93 -21.66
CA ILE A 41 -6.57 -8.04 -22.63
C ILE A 41 -6.27 -9.37 -21.93
N ILE A 42 -5.19 -9.44 -21.14
CA ILE A 42 -4.84 -10.67 -20.40
C ILE A 42 -5.99 -11.03 -19.44
N GLY A 43 -6.58 -10.04 -18.76
CA GLY A 43 -7.69 -10.31 -17.82
C GLY A 43 -8.93 -10.86 -18.53
N THR A 44 -9.26 -10.29 -19.70
CA THR A 44 -10.43 -10.74 -20.47
C THR A 44 -10.23 -12.10 -21.12
N THR A 45 -9.00 -12.42 -21.56
CA THR A 45 -8.68 -13.71 -22.18
C THR A 45 -8.68 -14.84 -21.16
N LEU A 46 -8.11 -14.63 -19.97
CA LEU A 46 -8.17 -15.61 -18.86
C LEU A 46 -9.62 -15.86 -18.39
N ASP A 47 -10.43 -14.80 -18.24
CA ASP A 47 -11.85 -14.93 -17.90
C ASP A 47 -12.63 -15.74 -18.97
N SER A 48 -12.24 -15.66 -20.25
CA SER A 48 -12.88 -16.40 -21.35
C SER A 48 -12.44 -17.85 -21.48
N LEU A 49 -11.24 -18.20 -21.02
CA LEU A 49 -10.69 -19.56 -21.08
C LEU A 49 -11.15 -20.46 -19.92
N GLY A 50 -11.98 -19.94 -19.00
CA GLY A 50 -12.59 -20.74 -17.93
C GLY A 50 -11.60 -21.26 -16.89
N VAL A 51 -10.38 -20.72 -16.83
CA VAL A 51 -9.35 -21.12 -15.86
C VAL A 51 -9.62 -20.39 -14.53
N SER A 52 -10.69 -20.76 -13.83
CA SER A 52 -11.22 -20.06 -12.66
C SER A 52 -10.40 -20.19 -11.37
N ASP A 53 -9.44 -21.11 -11.31
CA ASP A 53 -8.76 -21.50 -10.06
C ASP A 53 -7.30 -21.01 -9.90
N VAL A 54 -6.84 -20.11 -10.76
CA VAL A 54 -5.51 -19.50 -10.57
C VAL A 54 -5.58 -18.28 -9.66
N PRO A 55 -4.75 -18.17 -8.59
CA PRO A 55 -4.62 -16.97 -7.77
C PRO A 55 -4.34 -15.68 -8.57
N ALA A 56 -3.83 -15.84 -9.79
CA ALA A 56 -3.63 -14.76 -10.76
C ALA A 56 -4.94 -14.03 -11.16
N LEU A 57 -6.10 -14.69 -11.12
CA LEU A 57 -7.37 -14.02 -11.42
C LEU A 57 -7.73 -12.98 -10.36
N THR A 58 -7.41 -13.23 -9.09
CA THR A 58 -7.70 -12.30 -7.99
C THR A 58 -6.84 -11.03 -8.09
N SER A 59 -5.55 -11.17 -8.41
CA SER A 59 -4.67 -10.01 -8.61
C SER A 59 -5.04 -9.22 -9.87
N MET A 60 -5.44 -9.90 -10.95
CA MET A 60 -5.86 -9.23 -12.19
C MET A 60 -7.21 -8.51 -12.06
N ARG A 61 -8.10 -8.97 -11.19
CA ARG A 61 -9.32 -8.23 -10.82
C ARG A 61 -8.97 -6.95 -10.05
N ALA A 62 -7.97 -7.00 -9.15
CA ALA A 62 -7.49 -5.80 -8.46
C ALA A 62 -6.90 -4.76 -9.43
N LEU A 63 -6.25 -5.19 -10.51
CA LEU A 63 -5.73 -4.27 -11.53
C LEU A 63 -6.82 -3.50 -12.30
N ARG A 64 -8.10 -3.89 -12.23
CA ARG A 64 -9.21 -3.07 -12.76
C ARG A 64 -9.33 -1.73 -12.02
N ALA A 65 -8.77 -1.61 -10.80
CA ALA A 65 -8.65 -0.35 -10.06
C ALA A 65 -7.69 0.66 -10.72
N LEU A 66 -6.93 0.26 -11.75
CA LEU A 66 -6.10 1.16 -12.56
C LEU A 66 -6.88 1.89 -13.67
N ARG A 67 -8.13 1.50 -13.97
CA ARG A 67 -8.92 2.18 -15.02
C ARG A 67 -9.16 3.67 -14.76
N PRO A 68 -9.41 4.12 -13.51
CA PRO A 68 -9.42 5.55 -13.19
C PRO A 68 -8.11 6.27 -13.54
N LEU A 69 -6.94 5.60 -13.56
CA LEU A 69 -5.71 6.26 -14.01
C LEU A 69 -5.77 6.68 -15.49
N LYS A 70 -6.55 5.98 -16.33
CA LYS A 70 -6.74 6.41 -17.72
C LYS A 70 -7.47 7.75 -17.78
N THR A 71 -8.52 7.95 -16.99
CA THR A 71 -9.22 9.26 -16.97
C THR A 71 -8.28 10.37 -16.52
N LEU A 72 -7.41 10.11 -15.53
CA LEU A 72 -6.35 11.05 -15.13
C LEU A 72 -5.41 11.40 -16.28
N SER A 73 -5.04 10.42 -17.11
CA SER A 73 -4.22 10.64 -18.29
C SER A 73 -4.94 11.34 -19.43
N LEU A 74 -6.27 11.46 -19.45
CA LEU A 74 -7.01 12.15 -20.52
C LEU A 74 -7.10 13.66 -20.26
N PHE A 75 -7.15 14.07 -19.00
CA PHE A 75 -7.27 15.48 -18.64
C PHE A 75 -5.89 16.16 -18.62
N GLU A 76 -5.69 17.12 -19.53
CA GLU A 76 -4.45 17.91 -19.60
C GLU A 76 -4.13 18.63 -18.28
N GLY A 77 -5.15 19.12 -17.56
CA GLY A 77 -4.98 19.74 -16.25
C GLY A 77 -4.39 18.78 -15.19
N ILE A 78 -4.78 17.50 -15.21
CA ILE A 78 -4.26 16.50 -14.28
C ILE A 78 -2.82 16.10 -14.65
N ARG A 79 -2.52 15.98 -15.95
CA ARG A 79 -1.14 15.75 -16.40
C ARG A 79 -0.18 16.83 -15.93
N LEU A 80 -0.60 18.10 -15.98
CA LEU A 80 0.20 19.22 -15.49
C LEU A 80 0.51 19.07 -14.00
N VAL A 81 -0.51 18.78 -13.19
CA VAL A 81 -0.35 18.59 -11.74
C VAL A 81 0.58 17.41 -11.44
N VAL A 82 0.39 16.27 -12.11
CA VAL A 82 1.26 15.08 -11.94
C VAL A 82 2.69 15.38 -12.36
N ASN A 83 2.91 16.07 -13.49
CA ASN A 83 4.24 16.46 -13.93
C ASN A 83 4.91 17.42 -12.93
N ALA A 84 4.15 18.34 -12.33
CA ALA A 84 4.66 19.21 -11.27
C ALA A 84 5.06 18.40 -10.03
N PHE A 85 4.24 17.45 -9.58
CA PHE A 85 4.58 16.55 -8.48
C PHE A 85 5.79 15.66 -8.76
N LEU A 86 5.89 15.09 -9.97
CA LEU A 86 7.04 14.31 -10.39
C LEU A 86 8.30 15.18 -10.52
N GLY A 87 8.16 16.48 -10.80
CA GLY A 87 9.27 17.42 -10.76
C GLY A 87 9.79 17.67 -9.34
N THR A 88 8.90 17.69 -8.33
CA THR A 88 9.29 17.93 -6.93
C THR A 88 9.78 16.68 -6.21
N ILE A 89 9.50 15.48 -6.73
CA ILE A 89 9.84 14.22 -6.05
C ILE A 89 11.34 14.06 -5.76
N SER A 90 12.21 14.53 -6.66
CA SER A 90 13.68 14.45 -6.48
C SER A 90 14.13 15.31 -5.28
N SER A 91 13.61 16.54 -5.18
CA SER A 91 13.91 17.44 -4.08
C SER A 91 13.34 16.92 -2.75
N VAL A 92 12.12 16.41 -2.76
CA VAL A 92 11.47 15.83 -1.57
C VAL A 92 12.18 14.55 -1.12
N SER A 93 12.68 13.73 -2.05
CA SER A 93 13.39 12.49 -1.75
C SER A 93 14.64 12.71 -0.90
N ASN A 94 15.38 13.81 -1.13
CA ASN A 94 16.55 14.13 -0.32
C ASN A 94 16.19 14.41 1.15
N VAL A 95 15.13 15.20 1.37
CA VAL A 95 14.63 15.50 2.72
C VAL A 95 14.05 14.25 3.38
N LEU A 96 13.31 13.44 2.61
CA LEU A 96 12.75 12.18 3.07
C LEU A 96 13.85 11.22 3.55
N LEU A 97 14.96 11.11 2.81
CA LEU A 97 16.09 10.25 3.18
C LEU A 97 16.68 10.64 4.53
N VAL A 98 16.91 11.94 4.75
CA VAL A 98 17.42 12.43 6.05
C VAL A 98 16.42 12.14 7.17
N CYS A 99 15.12 12.37 6.92
CA CYS A 99 14.06 12.07 7.87
C CYS A 99 14.00 10.57 8.21
N LEU A 100 14.14 9.69 7.21
CA LEU A 100 14.17 8.25 7.42
C LEU A 100 15.35 7.82 8.28
N VAL A 101 16.56 8.34 8.04
CA VAL A 101 17.74 8.04 8.88
C VAL A 101 17.54 8.53 10.31
N PHE A 102 16.98 9.72 10.49
CA PHE A 102 16.69 10.25 11.82
C PHE A 102 15.68 9.37 12.58
N TRP A 103 14.59 8.97 11.93
CA TRP A 103 13.60 8.05 12.49
C TRP A 103 14.16 6.64 12.74
N LEU A 104 15.16 6.21 11.98
CA LEU A 104 15.84 4.92 12.18
C LEU A 104 16.44 4.85 13.59
N ILE A 105 17.12 5.92 14.01
CA ILE A 105 17.80 6.00 15.31
C ILE A 105 16.76 5.84 16.43
N PHE A 106 15.65 6.59 16.38
CA PHE A 106 14.57 6.45 17.37
C PHE A 106 13.92 5.09 17.35
N SER A 107 13.76 4.48 16.16
CA SER A 107 13.20 3.15 16.05
C SER A 107 14.11 2.11 16.72
N ILE A 108 15.43 2.16 16.49
CA ILE A 108 16.40 1.27 17.15
C ILE A 108 16.37 1.44 18.67
N ILE A 109 16.36 2.68 19.16
CA ILE A 109 16.23 2.97 20.59
C ILE A 109 14.91 2.41 21.14
N GLY A 110 13.81 2.61 20.42
CA GLY A 110 12.49 2.09 20.79
C GLY A 110 12.47 0.56 20.88
N VAL A 111 13.11 -0.14 19.94
CA VAL A 111 13.25 -1.60 19.98
C VAL A 111 14.04 -2.02 21.21
N GLN A 112 15.17 -1.38 21.50
CA GLN A 112 15.99 -1.73 22.67
C GLN A 112 15.25 -1.53 24.00
N LEU A 113 14.36 -0.53 24.10
CA LEU A 113 13.64 -0.20 25.32
C LEU A 113 12.36 -1.03 25.52
N PHE A 114 11.65 -1.32 24.43
CA PHE A 114 10.27 -1.80 24.47
C PHE A 114 10.00 -3.10 23.70
N ALA A 115 11.00 -3.74 23.10
CA ALA A 115 10.84 -5.05 22.47
C ALA A 115 10.26 -6.07 23.48
N GLY A 116 9.20 -6.77 23.07
CA GLY A 116 8.52 -7.79 23.87
C GLY A 116 7.70 -7.26 25.04
N LYS A 117 7.61 -5.94 25.26
CA LYS A 117 6.87 -5.36 26.41
C LYS A 117 5.42 -4.99 26.09
N PHE A 118 5.02 -5.01 24.82
CA PHE A 118 3.67 -4.62 24.39
C PHE A 118 2.66 -5.77 24.35
N TYR A 119 3.06 -6.96 24.77
CA TYR A 119 2.15 -8.08 24.91
C TYR A 119 1.19 -7.85 26.07
N LYS A 120 -0.06 -8.28 25.87
CA LYS A 120 -1.14 -8.15 26.84
C LYS A 120 -1.95 -9.44 26.89
N CYS A 121 -2.45 -9.75 28.08
CA CYS A 121 -3.46 -10.79 28.27
C CYS A 121 -4.84 -10.21 27.94
N VAL A 122 -5.62 -10.89 27.10
CA VAL A 122 -6.96 -10.45 26.71
C VAL A 122 -7.99 -11.58 26.85
N TYR A 123 -9.25 -11.19 27.10
CA TYR A 123 -10.36 -12.14 27.17
C TYR A 123 -10.64 -12.77 25.80
N PRO A 124 -10.96 -14.08 25.74
CA PRO A 124 -11.34 -14.72 24.49
C PRO A 124 -12.66 -14.14 23.97
N GLY A 125 -12.63 -13.51 22.80
CA GLY A 125 -13.80 -13.02 22.07
C GLY A 125 -14.03 -11.51 22.12
N THR A 126 -13.68 -10.81 23.21
CA THR A 126 -13.83 -9.34 23.31
C THR A 126 -12.55 -8.57 22.98
N HIS A 127 -11.38 -9.22 23.04
CA HIS A 127 -10.05 -8.59 22.86
C HIS A 127 -9.74 -7.45 23.86
N ASP A 128 -10.53 -7.33 24.92
CA ASP A 128 -10.31 -6.40 26.01
C ASP A 128 -9.21 -6.89 26.94
N ARG A 129 -8.44 -5.94 27.50
CA ARG A 129 -7.38 -6.26 28.46
C ARG A 129 -8.01 -6.84 29.72
N VAL A 130 -7.38 -7.89 30.24
CA VAL A 130 -7.74 -8.46 31.54
C VAL A 130 -7.49 -7.43 32.64
N ASP A 131 -8.47 -7.25 33.52
CA ASP A 131 -8.42 -6.27 34.60
C ASP A 131 -7.46 -6.70 35.73
N ILE A 132 -6.99 -5.70 36.48
CA ILE A 132 -6.03 -5.87 37.60
C ILE A 132 -6.60 -6.81 38.69
N LEU A 133 -7.93 -6.92 38.81
CA LEU A 133 -8.58 -7.78 39.81
C LEU A 133 -8.31 -9.28 39.61
N GLU A 134 -7.96 -9.72 38.40
CA GLU A 134 -7.66 -11.14 38.13
C GLU A 134 -6.20 -11.52 38.46
N ASN A 135 -5.39 -10.56 38.93
CA ASN A 135 -4.01 -10.74 39.40
C ASN A 135 -3.10 -11.51 38.43
N VAL A 136 -3.23 -11.24 37.12
CA VAL A 136 -2.40 -11.88 36.09
C VAL A 136 -1.05 -11.17 35.98
N THR A 137 0.01 -11.81 36.45
CA THR A 137 1.36 -11.21 36.48
C THR A 137 2.25 -11.62 35.31
N ASN A 138 2.08 -12.85 34.81
CA ASN A 138 2.97 -13.47 33.83
C ASN A 138 2.18 -14.12 32.69
N LYS A 139 2.85 -14.37 31.57
CA LYS A 139 2.28 -15.09 30.42
C LYS A 139 1.74 -16.47 30.79
N ILE A 140 2.42 -17.18 31.68
CA ILE A 140 2.02 -18.53 32.11
C ILE A 140 0.69 -18.48 32.85
N ASP A 141 0.51 -17.48 33.72
CA ASP A 141 -0.72 -17.28 34.48
C ASP A 141 -1.89 -16.93 33.56
N CYS A 142 -1.66 -16.03 32.58
CA CYS A 142 -2.61 -15.71 31.52
C CYS A 142 -3.11 -16.97 30.78
N LEU A 143 -2.19 -17.83 30.36
CA LEU A 143 -2.53 -19.07 29.64
C LEU A 143 -3.20 -20.11 30.54
N SER A 144 -2.84 -20.16 31.83
CA SER A 144 -3.44 -21.09 32.79
C SER A 144 -4.93 -20.82 33.05
N LYS A 145 -5.35 -19.56 32.91
CA LYS A 145 -6.75 -19.11 33.05
C LYS A 145 -7.53 -19.13 31.73
N ASN A 146 -6.98 -19.74 30.68
CA ASN A 146 -7.59 -19.84 29.35
C ASN A 146 -7.80 -18.48 28.64
N PHE A 147 -6.96 -17.49 28.93
CA PHE A 147 -6.92 -16.21 28.22
C PHE A 147 -5.91 -16.23 27.08
N THR A 148 -6.03 -15.27 26.15
CA THR A 148 -5.12 -15.17 25.00
C THR A 148 -4.04 -14.12 25.25
N TRP A 149 -2.80 -14.49 24.95
CA TRP A 149 -1.64 -13.60 25.04
C TRP A 149 -1.36 -12.98 23.67
N GLU A 150 -1.88 -11.78 23.44
CA GLU A 150 -1.82 -11.10 22.15
C GLU A 150 -0.86 -9.91 22.19
N ASN A 151 -0.17 -9.67 21.09
CA ASN A 151 0.67 -8.49 20.92
C ASN A 151 -0.16 -7.28 20.45
N SER A 152 0.21 -6.09 20.88
CA SER A 152 -0.39 -4.87 20.34
C SER A 152 -0.05 -4.71 18.86
N ARG A 153 -1.02 -4.24 18.04
CA ARG A 153 -0.84 -4.06 16.58
C ARG A 153 0.30 -3.10 16.23
N LEU A 154 0.54 -2.10 17.08
CA LEU A 154 1.68 -1.19 16.99
C LEU A 154 2.62 -1.49 18.15
N ASN A 155 3.83 -1.94 17.84
CA ASN A 155 4.83 -2.36 18.81
C ASN A 155 6.25 -2.02 18.31
N PHE A 156 7.24 -2.26 19.16
CA PHE A 156 8.65 -2.04 18.87
C PHE A 156 9.45 -3.35 18.83
N ASP A 157 8.87 -4.43 18.31
CA ASP A 157 9.60 -5.71 18.20
C ASP A 157 10.56 -5.72 17.00
N HIS A 158 10.24 -4.93 15.97
CA HIS A 158 11.05 -4.75 14.78
C HIS A 158 11.18 -3.27 14.43
N VAL A 159 12.28 -2.92 13.77
CA VAL A 159 12.56 -1.54 13.34
C VAL A 159 11.44 -1.00 12.45
N LEU A 160 10.88 -1.80 11.54
CA LEU A 160 9.78 -1.37 10.68
C LEU A 160 8.49 -1.07 11.47
N ASN A 161 8.16 -1.90 12.46
CA ASN A 161 7.02 -1.64 13.34
C ASN A 161 7.25 -0.40 14.20
N GLY A 162 8.49 -0.17 14.64
CA GLY A 162 8.89 1.06 15.31
C GLY A 162 8.70 2.32 14.44
N TYR A 163 8.97 2.25 13.13
CA TYR A 163 8.66 3.34 12.19
C TYR A 163 7.15 3.63 12.14
N LEU A 164 6.32 2.60 12.05
CA LEU A 164 4.86 2.78 12.03
C LEU A 164 4.34 3.39 13.33
N ALA A 165 4.87 2.95 14.47
CA ALA A 165 4.54 3.50 15.78
C ALA A 165 4.94 4.99 15.88
N LEU A 166 6.15 5.35 15.45
CA LEU A 166 6.61 6.75 15.42
C LEU A 166 5.76 7.61 14.49
N LEU A 167 5.43 7.12 13.29
CA LEU A 167 4.56 7.82 12.34
C LEU A 167 3.20 8.15 12.95
N GLN A 168 2.62 7.22 13.71
CA GLN A 168 1.34 7.44 14.39
C GLN A 168 1.45 8.51 15.48
N VAL A 169 2.51 8.48 16.30
CA VAL A 169 2.75 9.50 17.33
C VAL A 169 2.87 10.88 16.71
N VAL A 170 3.69 11.01 15.65
CA VAL A 170 3.86 12.28 14.92
C VAL A 170 2.53 12.74 14.32
N SER A 171 1.77 11.84 13.69
CA SER A 171 0.48 12.17 13.08
C SER A 171 -0.54 12.67 14.12
N TYR A 172 -0.52 12.09 15.33
CA TYR A 172 -1.36 12.53 16.43
C TYR A 172 -0.93 13.90 16.97
N LEU A 173 0.37 14.13 17.16
CA LEU A 173 0.90 15.42 17.58
C LEU A 173 0.54 16.52 16.57
N ILE A 174 0.71 16.29 15.27
CA ILE A 174 0.33 17.25 14.24
C ILE A 174 -1.16 17.61 14.32
N ARG A 175 -2.02 16.64 14.63
CA ARG A 175 -3.46 16.88 14.82
C ARG A 175 -3.77 17.69 16.08
N LEU A 176 -2.97 17.57 17.15
CA LEU A 176 -3.15 18.35 18.37
C LEU A 176 -2.65 19.79 18.26
N TYR A 177 -1.62 20.04 17.45
CA TYR A 177 -1.03 21.36 17.25
C TYR A 177 -1.64 22.17 16.09
N LYS A 178 -2.68 21.64 15.44
CA LYS A 178 -3.43 22.30 14.37
C LYS A 178 -4.82 22.67 14.83
#